data_AF-A0A257W1K6-F1
#
_entry.id   AF-A0A257W1K6-F1
#
_cell.length_a   1.000
_cell.length_b   1.000
_cell.length_c   1.000
_cell.angle_alpha   90.00
_cell.angle_beta   90.00
_cell.angle_gamma   90.00
#
_symmetry.space_group_name_H-M   'P 1'
#
loop_
_entity.id
_entity.type
_entity.pdbx_description
1 polymer ?
#
loop_
_entity_poly.entity_id
_entity_poly.type
_entity_poly.pdbx_seq_one_letter_code
_entity_poly.pdbx_strand_id
1 'polypeptide(L)'
;MSRPRRPTAKSNHAFPVRGRLVPADLRRTEYDMNLELNELASQLIEDVTENPQDFRVIATELSGSGLLLDFGVEAEGGLEAGAMLASVCMAGLADVSLTPGSLGDLHWPQVAVQTDYPVASCLFSQYAGWQISVGKYFAMGSGPMRAAVATEP
;
A
#
# COMPACT_ATOMS: atom_id res chain seq x y z
N MET A 1 38.00 -9.99 27.77
CA MET A 1 36.74 -10.58 28.28
C MET A 1 35.67 -10.39 27.21
N SER A 2 35.41 -11.45 26.44
CA SER A 2 34.47 -11.47 25.31
C SER A 2 33.02 -11.61 25.81
N ARG A 3 32.15 -10.68 25.40
CA ARG A 3 30.70 -10.79 25.65
C ARG A 3 30.13 -11.96 24.84
N PRO A 4 29.23 -12.79 25.41
CA PRO A 4 28.59 -13.86 24.65
C PRO A 4 27.58 -13.27 23.65
N ARG A 5 27.64 -13.74 22.40
CA ARG A 5 26.67 -13.38 21.36
C ARG A 5 25.31 -14.02 21.68
N ARG A 6 24.25 -13.23 21.73
CA ARG A 6 22.85 -13.71 21.79
C ARG A 6 22.53 -14.47 20.49
N PRO A 7 21.73 -15.55 20.54
CA PRO A 7 21.23 -16.19 19.34
C PRO A 7 20.19 -15.27 18.68
N THR A 8 20.37 -14.96 17.39
CA THR A 8 19.34 -14.33 16.58
C THR A 8 18.36 -15.41 16.11
N ALA A 9 17.14 -15.36 16.63
CA ALA A 9 16.04 -16.13 16.07
C ALA A 9 15.74 -15.55 14.66
N LYS A 10 15.90 -16.37 13.62
CA LYS A 10 15.41 -16.04 12.28
C LYS A 10 13.89 -16.23 12.30
N SER A 11 13.12 -15.16 12.41
CA SER A 11 11.69 -15.21 12.11
C SER A 11 11.52 -15.17 10.58
N ASN A 12 11.38 -16.34 9.98
CA ASN A 12 10.86 -16.44 8.62
C ASN A 12 9.35 -16.16 8.68
N HIS A 13 8.94 -14.90 8.54
CA HIS A 13 7.54 -14.57 8.21
C HIS A 13 7.35 -14.71 6.70
N ALA A 14 7.23 -15.96 6.25
CA ALA A 14 6.65 -16.25 4.95
C ALA A 14 5.13 -16.17 5.09
N PHE A 15 4.51 -15.16 4.47
CA PHE A 15 3.06 -15.11 4.32
C PHE A 15 2.60 -16.31 3.48
N PRO A 16 1.65 -17.14 3.96
CA PRO A 16 1.24 -18.32 3.22
C PRO A 16 0.27 -17.93 2.09
N VAL A 17 0.76 -17.96 0.85
CA VAL A 17 -0.09 -17.85 -0.35
C VAL A 17 -0.92 -19.13 -0.49
N ARG A 18 -2.19 -19.10 -0.08
CA ARG A 18 -3.15 -20.16 -0.41
C ARG A 18 -3.67 -19.95 -1.84
N GLY A 19 -3.02 -20.60 -2.80
CA GLY A 19 -3.57 -20.77 -4.15
C GLY A 19 -4.89 -21.54 -4.10
N ARG A 20 -5.99 -20.91 -4.55
CA ARG A 20 -7.28 -21.58 -4.74
C ARG A 20 -7.47 -21.78 -6.25
N LEU A 21 -7.54 -23.04 -6.68
CA LEU A 21 -7.85 -23.41 -8.06
C LEU A 21 -9.25 -22.91 -8.44
N VAL A 22 -9.36 -22.19 -9.55
CA VAL A 22 -10.66 -21.74 -10.10
C VAL A 22 -11.16 -22.78 -11.12
N PRO A 23 -12.37 -23.35 -10.95
CA PRO A 23 -12.94 -24.30 -11.92
C PRO A 23 -13.32 -23.65 -13.26
N ALA A 24 -13.29 -24.46 -14.33
CA ALA A 24 -13.31 -24.03 -15.72
C ALA A 24 -14.69 -23.70 -16.33
N ASP A 25 -15.75 -23.48 -15.53
CA ASP A 25 -17.12 -23.35 -16.04
C ASP A 25 -17.93 -22.16 -15.50
N LEU A 26 -17.34 -20.96 -15.41
CA LEU A 26 -18.08 -19.71 -15.19
C LEU A 26 -18.24 -18.90 -16.48
N ARG A 27 -19.24 -19.27 -17.30
CA ARG A 27 -19.76 -18.40 -18.36
C ARG A 27 -20.76 -17.40 -17.75
N ARG A 28 -20.31 -16.15 -17.58
CA ARG A 28 -21.15 -14.94 -17.43
C ARG A 28 -22.39 -15.07 -16.53
N THR A 29 -22.18 -15.09 -15.23
CA THR A 29 -23.10 -14.48 -14.25
C THR A 29 -22.22 -13.82 -13.20
N GLU A 30 -22.27 -12.49 -13.14
CA GLU A 30 -21.89 -11.66 -11.98
C GLU A 30 -20.62 -12.09 -11.23
N TYR A 31 -19.47 -11.65 -11.74
CA TYR A 31 -18.29 -11.40 -10.92
C TYR A 31 -18.59 -10.15 -10.08
N ASP A 32 -19.62 -10.22 -9.22
CA ASP A 32 -19.88 -9.21 -8.19
C ASP A 32 -18.86 -9.44 -7.07
N MET A 33 -17.59 -9.22 -7.43
CA MET A 33 -16.52 -9.02 -6.47
C MET A 33 -16.81 -7.66 -5.85
N ASN A 34 -17.71 -7.65 -4.86
CA ASN A 34 -17.98 -6.49 -4.04
C ASN A 34 -16.75 -6.26 -3.14
N LEU A 35 -15.69 -5.75 -3.78
CA LEU A 35 -14.40 -5.48 -3.16
C LEU A 35 -14.54 -4.19 -2.36
N GLU A 36 -14.54 -4.32 -1.05
CA GLU A 36 -14.50 -3.19 -0.13
C GLU A 36 -13.08 -2.58 -0.09
N LEU A 37 -12.71 -1.87 -1.16
CA LEU A 37 -11.33 -1.38 -1.37
C LEU A 37 -10.82 -0.50 -0.22
N ASN A 38 -11.71 0.30 0.37
CA ASN A 38 -11.36 1.17 1.50
C ASN A 38 -11.09 0.36 2.77
N GLU A 39 -11.87 -0.69 3.01
CA GLU A 39 -11.70 -1.58 4.16
C GLU A 39 -10.38 -2.34 4.05
N LEU A 40 -10.06 -2.89 2.87
CA LEU A 40 -8.79 -3.57 2.63
C LEU A 40 -7.57 -2.66 2.86
N ALA A 41 -7.64 -1.40 2.39
CA ALA A 41 -6.57 -0.45 2.63
C ALA A 41 -6.49 0.02 4.09
N SER A 42 -7.62 0.12 4.79
CA SER A 42 -7.67 0.46 6.21
C SER A 42 -6.93 -0.58 7.05
N GLN A 43 -7.15 -1.87 6.75
CA GLN A 43 -6.45 -2.96 7.44
C GLN A 43 -4.93 -2.90 7.27
N LEU A 44 -4.44 -2.43 6.12
CA LEU A 44 -3.00 -2.25 5.91
C LEU A 44 -2.43 -1.06 6.68
N ILE A 45 -3.20 0.03 6.81
CA ILE A 45 -2.72 1.24 7.48
C ILE A 45 -2.80 1.13 9.01
N GLU A 46 -3.53 0.16 9.56
CA GLU A 46 -3.56 -0.15 11.00
C GLU A 46 -2.16 -0.37 11.56
N ASP A 47 -1.33 -1.20 10.91
CA ASP A 47 0.05 -1.45 11.32
C ASP A 47 0.89 -0.15 11.41
N VAL A 48 0.72 0.74 10.43
CA VAL A 48 1.39 2.05 10.40
C VAL A 48 0.87 2.98 11.49
N THR A 49 -0.43 2.92 11.77
CA THR A 49 -1.08 3.76 12.77
C THR A 49 -0.70 3.34 14.18
N GLU A 50 -0.58 2.04 14.44
CA GLU A 50 -0.15 1.51 15.72
C GLU A 50 1.34 1.76 15.98
N ASN A 51 2.19 1.66 14.95
CA ASN A 51 3.65 1.76 15.08
C ASN A 51 4.30 2.68 14.02
N PRO A 52 3.95 3.98 13.98
CA PRO A 52 4.41 4.88 12.91
C PRO A 52 5.93 5.06 12.88
N GLN A 53 6.60 4.93 14.02
CA GLN A 53 8.06 4.97 14.13
C GLN A 53 8.78 3.86 13.36
N ASP A 54 8.16 2.69 13.20
CA ASP A 54 8.77 1.55 12.48
C ASP A 54 8.86 1.85 10.97
N PHE A 55 7.98 2.73 10.49
CA PHE A 55 7.98 3.25 9.12
C PHE A 55 8.62 4.64 9.01
N ARG A 56 9.07 5.23 10.13
CA ARG A 56 9.57 6.62 10.20
C ARG A 56 8.55 7.65 9.64
N VAL A 57 7.29 7.40 9.94
CA VAL A 57 6.11 8.22 9.60
C VAL A 57 5.72 9.07 10.80
N ILE A 58 5.13 10.25 10.57
CA ILE A 58 4.53 11.07 11.64
C ILE A 58 3.01 10.94 11.59
N ALA A 59 2.40 10.52 12.69
CA ALA A 59 0.95 10.45 12.84
C ALA A 59 0.42 11.67 13.60
N THR A 60 -0.60 12.33 13.06
CA THR A 60 -1.25 13.51 13.66
C THR A 60 -2.76 13.35 13.63
N GLU A 61 -3.39 13.37 14.81
CA GLU A 61 -4.84 13.44 14.92
C GLU A 61 -5.33 14.84 14.50
N LEU A 62 -6.35 14.87 13.65
CA LEU A 62 -6.98 16.11 13.18
C LEU A 62 -8.22 16.43 14.00
N SER A 63 -8.55 17.72 14.06
CA SER A 63 -9.81 18.20 14.64
C SER A 63 -11.00 17.71 13.79
N GLY A 64 -11.60 16.57 14.16
CA GLY A 64 -12.72 15.98 13.43
C GLY A 64 -12.58 14.48 13.15
N SER A 65 -11.89 13.74 14.01
CA SER A 65 -11.66 12.27 13.91
C SER A 65 -10.89 11.79 12.68
N GLY A 66 -10.32 12.70 11.89
CA GLY A 66 -9.40 12.34 10.82
C GLY A 66 -8.00 12.06 11.36
N LEU A 67 -7.29 11.11 10.75
CA LEU A 67 -5.88 10.85 11.01
C LEU A 67 -5.05 11.29 9.80
N LEU A 68 -4.03 12.12 10.03
CA LEU A 68 -3.03 12.48 9.04
C LEU A 68 -1.76 11.66 9.30
N LEU A 69 -1.35 10.89 8.30
CA LEU A 69 -0.07 10.19 8.28
C LEU A 69 0.86 10.87 7.28
N ASP A 70 1.95 11.45 7.78
CA ASP A 70 2.98 12.06 6.95
C ASP A 70 4.09 11.05 6.64
N PHE A 71 4.19 10.70 5.36
CA PHE A 71 5.16 9.75 4.82
C PHE A 71 6.44 10.40 4.27
N GLY A 72 6.58 11.73 4.29
CA GLY A 72 7.78 12.37 3.72
C GLY A 72 7.80 13.88 3.55
N VAL A 73 6.86 14.64 4.13
CA VAL A 73 6.87 16.11 4.12
C VAL A 73 7.79 16.62 5.23
N GLU A 74 7.43 16.36 6.48
CA GLU A 74 8.24 16.59 7.68
C GLU A 74 8.83 15.29 8.22
N ALA A 75 8.15 14.17 7.98
CA ALA A 75 8.63 12.83 8.32
C ALA A 75 9.83 12.42 7.44
N GLU A 76 10.74 11.60 7.99
CA GLU A 76 11.87 11.07 7.23
C GLU A 76 11.41 10.08 6.13
N GLY A 77 10.35 9.30 6.42
CA GLY A 77 9.84 8.28 5.51
C GLY A 77 10.86 7.15 5.29
N GLY A 78 10.80 6.45 4.15
CA GLY A 78 11.78 5.41 3.83
C GLY A 78 11.30 4.42 2.78
N LEU A 79 12.16 3.43 2.50
CA LEU A 79 11.88 2.37 1.55
C LEU A 79 10.65 1.55 1.94
N GLU A 80 10.58 1.10 3.21
CA GLU A 80 9.43 0.35 3.72
C GLU A 80 8.16 1.22 3.76
N ALA A 81 8.28 2.48 4.17
CA ALA A 81 7.17 3.44 4.18
C ALA A 81 6.60 3.64 2.76
N GLY A 82 7.47 3.74 1.76
CA GLY A 82 7.06 3.84 0.34
C GLY A 82 6.39 2.57 -0.18
N ALA A 83 6.90 1.39 0.19
CA ALA A 83 6.28 0.11 -0.18
C ALA A 83 4.89 -0.05 0.45
N MET A 84 4.75 0.32 1.73
CA MET A 84 3.47 0.34 2.43
C MET A 84 2.49 1.34 1.80
N LEU A 85 2.92 2.59 1.55
CA LEU A 85 2.08 3.60 0.92
C LEU A 85 1.62 3.17 -0.49
N ALA A 86 2.49 2.54 -1.27
CA ALA A 86 2.13 1.98 -2.57
C ALA A 86 1.10 0.84 -2.43
N SER A 87 1.26 -0.04 -1.45
CA SER A 87 0.32 -1.14 -1.17
C SER A 87 -1.07 -0.60 -0.78
N VAL A 88 -1.12 0.42 0.08
CA VAL A 88 -2.34 1.14 0.46
C VAL A 88 -3.01 1.80 -0.75
N CYS A 89 -2.23 2.49 -1.59
CA CYS A 89 -2.74 3.06 -2.85
C CYS A 89 -3.34 1.99 -3.77
N MET A 90 -2.86 0.75 -3.72
CA MET A 90 -3.36 -0.39 -4.49
C MET A 90 -4.43 -1.22 -3.74
N ALA A 91 -4.95 -0.70 -2.61
CA ALA A 91 -5.95 -1.34 -1.76
C ALA A 91 -5.57 -2.74 -1.25
N GLY A 92 -4.26 -3.03 -1.14
CA GLY A 92 -3.78 -4.37 -0.79
C GLY A 92 -4.04 -5.46 -1.82
N LEU A 93 -4.45 -5.09 -3.05
CA LEU A 93 -4.73 -6.02 -4.13
C LEU A 93 -3.50 -6.28 -5.02
N ALA A 94 -2.32 -5.84 -4.58
CA ALA A 94 -1.06 -6.07 -5.26
C ALA A 94 0.04 -6.38 -4.25
N ASP A 95 0.91 -7.32 -4.60
CA ASP A 95 2.17 -7.53 -3.90
C ASP A 95 3.16 -6.47 -4.34
N VAL A 96 3.55 -5.58 -3.43
CA VAL A 96 4.57 -4.55 -3.65
C VAL A 96 5.79 -4.90 -2.82
N SER A 97 6.93 -5.12 -3.47
CA SER A 97 8.17 -5.48 -2.79
C SER A 97 9.38 -4.76 -3.34
N LEU A 98 10.41 -4.62 -2.51
CA LEU A 98 11.69 -4.07 -2.90
C LEU A 98 12.67 -5.19 -3.19
N THR A 99 13.19 -5.21 -4.42
CA THR A 99 14.14 -6.21 -4.87
C THR A 99 15.44 -5.54 -5.27
N PRO A 100 16.62 -6.12 -4.97
CA PRO A 100 17.87 -5.66 -5.57
C PRO A 100 17.77 -5.79 -7.10
N GLY A 101 18.23 -4.77 -7.82
CA GLY A 101 18.27 -4.79 -9.27
C GLY A 101 19.46 -4.01 -9.81
N SER A 102 19.47 -3.86 -11.14
CA SER A 102 20.48 -3.07 -11.84
C SER A 102 19.84 -2.20 -12.91
N LEU A 103 20.40 -1.00 -13.09
CA LEU A 103 20.11 -0.10 -14.21
C LEU A 103 21.42 0.12 -14.98
N GLY A 104 21.63 -0.68 -16.02
CA GLY A 104 22.95 -0.81 -16.65
C GLY A 104 23.94 -1.40 -15.65
N ASP A 105 25.07 -0.72 -15.44
CA ASP A 105 26.12 -1.14 -14.50
C ASP A 105 25.88 -0.66 -13.05
N LEU A 106 24.85 0.16 -12.80
CA LEU A 106 24.51 0.58 -11.44
C LEU A 106 23.62 -0.44 -10.73
N HIS A 107 24.00 -0.84 -9.52
CA HIS A 107 23.12 -1.56 -8.61
C HIS A 107 22.15 -0.59 -7.93
N TRP A 108 20.84 -0.88 -8.02
CA TRP A 108 19.79 0.00 -7.52
C TRP A 108 18.59 -0.81 -7.00
N PRO A 109 17.89 -0.36 -5.92
CA PRO A 109 16.64 -0.98 -5.51
C PRO A 109 15.56 -0.83 -6.59
N GLN A 110 14.81 -1.89 -6.85
CA GLN A 110 13.67 -1.89 -7.76
C GLN A 110 12.39 -2.20 -6.98
N VAL A 111 11.27 -1.65 -7.44
CA VAL A 111 9.93 -1.99 -6.93
C VAL A 111 9.35 -3.05 -7.86
N ALA A 112 9.11 -4.25 -7.33
CA ALA A 112 8.36 -5.30 -8.01
C ALA A 112 6.89 -5.20 -7.60
N VAL A 113 5.99 -5.14 -8.59
CA VAL A 113 4.54 -5.03 -8.39
C VAL A 113 3.84 -6.14 -9.17
N GLN A 114 3.02 -6.93 -8.49
CA GLN A 114 2.25 -8.03 -9.10
C GLN A 114 0.81 -7.97 -8.61
N THR A 115 -0.17 -8.13 -9.52
CA THR A 115 -1.60 -8.11 -9.17
C THR A 115 -2.42 -8.97 -10.13
N ASP A 116 -3.38 -9.70 -9.58
CA ASP A 116 -4.43 -10.40 -10.33
C ASP A 116 -5.72 -9.55 -10.47
N TYR A 117 -5.73 -8.33 -9.92
CA TYR A 117 -6.88 -7.42 -9.90
C TYR A 117 -6.57 -6.06 -10.56
N PRO A 118 -5.98 -6.01 -11.77
CA PRO A 118 -5.40 -4.79 -12.34
C PRO A 118 -6.40 -3.63 -12.48
N VAL A 119 -7.68 -3.90 -12.76
CA VAL A 119 -8.70 -2.84 -12.85
C VAL A 119 -8.97 -2.24 -11.47
N ALA A 120 -9.19 -3.08 -10.46
CA ALA A 120 -9.49 -2.61 -9.10
C ALA A 120 -8.27 -1.95 -8.45
N SER A 121 -7.10 -2.60 -8.51
CA SER A 121 -5.87 -2.12 -7.87
C SER A 121 -5.32 -0.87 -8.56
N CYS A 122 -5.26 -0.85 -9.89
CA CYS A 122 -4.59 0.23 -10.62
C CYS A 122 -5.54 1.37 -10.97
N LEU A 123 -6.73 1.09 -11.51
CA LEU A 123 -7.63 2.14 -12.02
C LEU A 123 -8.56 2.67 -10.94
N PHE A 124 -9.22 1.79 -10.18
CA PHE A 124 -10.18 2.22 -9.15
C PHE A 124 -9.51 2.70 -7.86
N SER A 125 -8.25 2.31 -7.63
CA SER A 125 -7.49 2.69 -6.44
C SER A 125 -6.25 3.53 -6.80
N GLN A 126 -5.16 2.92 -7.27
CA GLN A 126 -3.83 3.56 -7.36
C GLN A 126 -3.80 4.84 -8.20
N TYR A 127 -4.54 4.87 -9.31
CA TYR A 127 -4.52 5.98 -10.25
C TYR A 127 -4.78 7.32 -9.55
N ALA A 128 -3.91 8.29 -9.82
CA ALA A 128 -3.99 9.65 -9.30
C ALA A 128 -4.97 10.50 -10.10
N GLY A 129 -6.25 10.09 -10.14
CA GLY A 129 -7.27 10.72 -10.97
C GLY A 129 -7.99 11.89 -10.30
N TRP A 130 -7.98 11.99 -8.96
CA TRP A 130 -8.78 12.99 -8.27
C TRP A 130 -8.00 14.29 -8.05
N GLN A 131 -8.43 15.38 -8.67
CA GLN A 131 -7.89 16.70 -8.38
C GLN A 131 -8.53 17.28 -7.12
N ILE A 132 -7.76 17.40 -6.04
CA ILE A 132 -8.21 18.01 -4.78
C ILE A 132 -7.77 19.47 -4.77
N SER A 133 -8.73 20.39 -4.87
CA SER A 133 -8.47 21.83 -4.81
C SER A 133 -9.33 22.49 -3.73
N VAL A 134 -8.68 22.98 -2.67
CA VAL A 134 -9.33 23.61 -1.52
C VAL A 134 -8.62 24.91 -1.19
N GLY A 135 -9.23 26.05 -1.52
CA GLY A 135 -8.60 27.37 -1.34
C GLY A 135 -7.30 27.48 -2.15
N LYS A 136 -6.15 27.56 -1.47
CA LYS A 136 -4.81 27.58 -2.10
C LYS A 136 -4.15 26.21 -2.17
N TYR A 137 -4.74 25.19 -1.56
CA TYR A 137 -4.20 23.83 -1.56
C TYR A 137 -4.57 23.11 -2.86
N PHE A 138 -3.59 22.40 -3.43
CA PHE A 138 -3.76 21.55 -4.59
C PHE A 138 -2.97 20.26 -4.41
N ALA A 139 -3.61 19.11 -4.65
CA ALA A 139 -2.97 17.82 -4.68
C ALA A 139 -3.68 16.86 -5.63
N MET A 140 -2.96 15.84 -6.08
CA MET A 140 -3.53 14.70 -6.79
C MET A 140 -3.84 13.59 -5.78
N GLY A 141 -5.12 13.24 -5.65
CA GLY A 141 -5.59 12.13 -4.84
C GLY A 141 -5.49 10.81 -5.60
N SER A 142 -4.87 9.83 -4.95
CA SER A 142 -4.82 8.40 -5.30
C SER A 142 -5.46 7.58 -4.18
N GLY A 143 -5.73 6.31 -4.46
CA GLY A 143 -6.16 5.33 -3.47
C GLY A 143 -7.64 4.98 -3.53
N PRO A 144 -8.08 4.06 -2.66
CA PRO A 144 -9.39 3.40 -2.77
C PRO A 144 -10.57 4.32 -2.51
N MET A 145 -10.35 5.46 -1.86
CA MET A 145 -11.40 6.47 -1.64
C MET A 145 -11.95 6.98 -2.97
N ARG A 146 -11.16 6.95 -4.05
CA ARG A 146 -11.61 7.32 -5.39
C ARG A 146 -12.78 6.47 -5.88
N ALA A 147 -12.79 5.17 -5.57
CA ALA A 147 -13.91 4.29 -5.91
C ALA A 147 -15.20 4.67 -5.15
N ALA A 148 -15.09 5.20 -3.92
CA ALA A 148 -16.24 5.67 -3.15
C ALA A 148 -16.76 7.03 -3.64
N VAL A 149 -15.87 7.94 -4.05
CA VAL A 149 -16.23 9.24 -4.63
C VAL A 149 -16.80 9.09 -6.05
N ALA A 150 -16.34 8.08 -6.80
CA ALA A 150 -16.81 7.72 -8.15
C ALA A 150 -16.88 8.89 -9.13
N THR A 151 -15.91 9.82 -9.04
CA THR A 151 -15.80 11.00 -9.90
C THR A 151 -14.44 11.01 -10.57
N GLU A 152 -14.43 11.11 -11.90
CA GLU A 152 -13.22 11.15 -12.72
C GLU A 152 -13.18 12.46 -13.53
N PRO A 153 -11.98 13.00 -13.84
CA PRO A 153 -11.81 14.22 -14.63
C PRO A 153 -12.23 14.08 -16.09
#